data_AF-A0A7W5LR08-F1
#
_entry.id   AF-A0A7W5LR08-F1
#
_cell.length_a   1.000
_cell.length_b   1.000
_cell.length_c   1.000
_cell.angle_alpha   90.00
_cell.angle_beta   90.00
_cell.angle_gamma   90.00
#
_symmetry.space_group_name_H-M   'P 1'
#
loop_
_entity.id
_entity.type
_entity.pdbx_description
1 polymer ?
#
loop_
_entity_poly.entity_id
_entity_poly.type
_entity_poly.pdbx_seq_one_letter_code
_entity_poly.pdbx_strand_id
1 'polypeptide(L)' 'MNDDFRLKLIKIRDEKVAHRDELLAMKMQGASAKWVNEDIDIDDLIAREQLVIDNLDDTIARLS' A
#
# COMPACT_ATOMS: atom_id res chain seq x y z
N MET A 1 13.50 -13.86 18.26
CA MET A 1 12.96 -14.54 17.07
C MET A 1 11.72 -13.86 16.50
N ASN A 2 10.89 -13.19 17.31
CA ASN A 2 9.74 -12.41 16.81
C ASN A 2 10.15 -11.07 16.15
N ASP A 3 11.28 -10.49 16.55
CA ASP A 3 11.74 -9.18 16.03
C ASP A 3 12.13 -9.21 14.54
N ASP A 4 12.70 -10.31 14.05
CA ASP A 4 13.06 -10.45 12.63
C ASP A 4 11.81 -10.54 11.74
N PHE A 5 10.78 -11.24 12.24
CA PHE A 5 9.48 -11.32 11.56
C PHE A 5 8.75 -9.97 11.57
N ARG A 6 8.74 -9.26 12.71
CA ARG A 6 8.20 -7.89 12.81
C ARG A 6 8.93 -6.93 11.87
N LEU A 7 10.27 -6.99 11.83
CA LEU A 7 11.07 -6.16 10.94
C LEU A 7 10.75 -6.41 9.46
N LYS A 8 10.50 -7.67 9.09
CA LYS A 8 10.07 -8.02 7.73
C LYS A 8 8.69 -7.44 7.39
N LEU A 9 7.74 -7.49 8.33
CA LEU A 9 6.40 -6.92 8.13
C LEU A 9 6.46 -5.40 8.01
N ILE A 10 7.29 -4.72 8.80
CA ILE A 10 7.51 -3.27 8.69
C ILE A 10 8.04 -2.92 7.30
N LYS A 11 9.03 -3.66 6.77
CA LYS A 11 9.55 -3.42 5.41
C LYS A 11 8.47 -3.56 4.34
N ILE A 12 7.62 -4.60 4.43
CA ILE A 12 6.51 -4.79 3.49
C ILE A 12 5.50 -3.64 3.59
N ARG A 13 5.21 -3.17 4.81
CA ARG A 13 4.33 -2.02 5.03
C ARG A 13 4.92 -0.75 4.41
N ASP A 14 6.22 -0.50 4.58
CA ASP A 14 6.89 0.67 4.00
C ASP A 14 6.86 0.64 2.46
N GLU A 15 7.08 -0.53 1.84
CA GLU A 15 6.91 -0.71 0.38
C GLU A 15 5.49 -0.40 -0.08
N LYS A 16 4.49 -0.82 0.70
CA LYS A 16 3.07 -0.58 0.40
C LYS A 16 2.68 0.88 0.55
N VAL A 17 3.22 1.57 1.56
CA VAL A 17 3.06 3.03 1.73
C VAL A 17 3.66 3.77 0.54
N ALA A 18 4.87 3.40 0.09
CA ALA A 18 5.50 4.01 -1.07
C ALA A 18 4.64 3.84 -2.34
N HIS A 19 4.12 2.64 -2.60
CA HIS A 19 3.25 2.40 -3.76
C HIS A 19 1.94 3.20 -3.67
N ARG A 20 1.30 3.28 -2.50
CA ARG A 20 0.11 4.11 -2.29
C ARG A 20 0.42 5.59 -2.57
N ASP A 21 1.57 6.08 -2.13
CA ASP A 21 1.98 7.47 -2.34
C ASP A 21 2.28 7.76 -3.81
N GLU A 22 2.83 6.81 -4.56
CA GLU A 22 2.96 6.88 -6.02
C GLU A 22 1.60 6.97 -6.71
N LEU A 23 0.63 6.14 -6.31
CA LEU A 23 -0.74 6.19 -6.84
C LEU A 23 -1.43 7.51 -6.52
N LEU A 24 -1.23 8.05 -5.31
CA LEU A 24 -1.72 9.37 -4.92
C LEU A 24 -1.07 10.47 -5.77
N ALA A 25 0.23 10.38 -6.03
CA ALA A 25 0.92 11.33 -6.91
C ALA A 25 0.37 11.27 -8.34
N MET A 26 0.10 10.07 -8.88
CA MET A 26 -0.55 9.91 -10.18
C MET A 26 -1.95 10.54 -10.20
N LYS A 27 -2.76 10.30 -9.16
CA LYS A 27 -4.07 10.93 -8.98
C LYS A 27 -3.98 12.46 -8.98
N MET A 28 -3.06 13.03 -8.20
CA MET A 28 -2.88 14.48 -8.09
C MET A 28 -2.39 15.12 -9.40
N GLN A 29 -1.59 14.39 -10.18
CA GLN A 29 -1.13 14.84 -11.50
C GLN A 29 -2.23 14.73 -12.58
N GLY A 30 -3.43 14.26 -12.24
CA GLY A 30 -4.51 14.02 -13.19
C GLY A 30 -4.20 12.91 -14.19
N ALA A 31 -3.19 12.10 -13.90
CA ALA A 31 -2.85 10.93 -14.70
C ALA A 31 -3.89 9.85 -14.38
N SER A 32 -4.97 9.77 -15.16
CA SER A 32 -5.83 8.59 -15.15
C SER A 32 -4.95 7.39 -15.50
N ALA A 33 -4.85 6.39 -14.64
CA ALA A 33 -4.04 5.19 -14.86
C ALA A 33 -4.71 4.34 -15.95
N LYS A 34 -4.55 4.75 -17.21
CA LYS A 34 -4.90 3.94 -18.38
C LYS A 34 -3.87 2.82 -18.52
N TRP A 35 -3.97 1.82 -17.66
CA TRP A 35 -3.20 0.59 -17.79
C TRP A 35 -3.79 -0.23 -18.94
N VAL A 36 -3.35 0.10 -20.16
CA VAL A 36 -3.37 -0.62 -21.45
C VAL A 36 -4.65 -1.37 -21.90
N ASN A 37 -5.58 -1.82 -21.06
CA ASN A 37 -6.82 -2.49 -21.47
C ASN A 37 -8.01 -2.38 -20.49
N GLU A 38 -7.86 -1.79 -19.30
CA GLU A 38 -8.98 -1.56 -18.36
C GLU A 38 -8.89 -0.13 -17.79
N ASP A 39 -10.05 0.53 -17.64
CA ASP A 39 -10.15 1.75 -16.81
C ASP A 39 -9.93 1.32 -15.37
N ILE A 40 -8.67 1.33 -14.94
CA ILE A 40 -8.31 1.03 -13.56
C ILE A 40 -8.60 2.29 -12.74
N ASP A 41 -9.57 2.19 -11.84
CA ASP A 41 -9.86 3.25 -10.89
C ASP A 41 -8.70 3.37 -9.90
N ILE A 42 -7.97 4.48 -10.01
CA ILE A 42 -6.86 4.81 -9.09
C ILE A 42 -7.37 4.87 -7.66
N ASP A 43 -8.61 5.28 -7.44
CA ASP A 43 -9.19 5.39 -6.10
C ASP A 43 -9.38 4.00 -5.49
N ASP A 44 -9.81 3.03 -6.29
CA ASP A 44 -9.88 1.62 -5.87
C ASP A 44 -8.48 1.05 -5.58
N LEU A 45 -7.48 1.39 -6.39
CA LEU A 45 -6.10 0.95 -6.13
C LEU A 45 -5.56 1.52 -4.82
N ILE A 46 -5.74 2.83 -4.59
CA ILE A 46 -5.34 3.50 -3.35
C ILE A 46 -6.05 2.86 -2.15
N ALA A 47 -7.36 2.59 -2.26
CA ALA A 47 -8.14 1.96 -1.21
C ALA A 47 -7.64 0.54 -0.88
N ARG A 48 -7.28 -0.24 -1.91
CA ARG A 48 -6.69 -1.58 -1.71
C ARG A 48 -5.34 -1.51 -1.03
N GLU A 49 -4.46 -0.60 -1.43
CA GLU A 49 -3.16 -0.45 -0.79
C GLU A 49 -3.29 0.02 0.66
N GLN A 50 -4.23 0.93 0.95
CA GLN A 50 -4.53 1.35 2.31
C GLN A 50 -5.02 0.18 3.18
N LEU A 51 -5.91 -0.67 2.67
CA LEU A 51 -6.39 -1.85 3.41
C LEU A 51 -5.26 -2.84 3.74
N VAL A 52 -4.30 -3.01 2.83
CA VAL A 52 -3.13 -3.86 3.09
C VAL A 52 -2.24 -3.26 4.18
N ILE A 53 -2.01 -1.95 4.14
CA ILE A 53 -1.25 -1.23 5.18
C ILE A 53 -1.92 -1.39 6.55
N ASP A 54 -3.24 -1.19 6.64
CA ASP A 54 -3.99 -1.30 7.89
C ASP A 54 -3.89 -2.72 8.48
N ASN A 55 -4.01 -3.75 7.64
CA ASN A 55 -3.85 -5.15 8.08
C ASN A 55 -2.42 -5.46 8.56
N LEU A 56 -1.41 -4.88 7.91
CA LEU A 56 -0.01 -5.02 8.32
C LEU A 56 0.22 -4.33 9.66
N ASP A 57 -0.34 -3.13 9.88
CA ASP A 57 -0.26 -2.40 11.13
C ASP A 57 -0.91 -3.18 12.29
N ASP A 58 -2.11 -3.71 12.08
CA ASP A 58 -2.78 -4.58 13.06
C ASP A 58 -1.94 -5.81 13.40
N THR A 59 -1.34 -6.44 12.39
CA THR A 59 -0.50 -7.63 12.57
C THR A 59 0.77 -7.29 13.34
N ILE A 60 1.45 -6.19 12.99
CA ILE A 60 2.66 -5.72 13.68
C ILE A 60 2.34 -5.36 15.13
N ALA A 61 1.21 -4.70 15.38
CA ALA A 61 0.77 -4.33 16.73
C ALA A 61 0.48 -5.55 17.61
N ARG A 62 -0.13 -6.61 17.05
CA ARG A 62 -0.37 -7.88 17.76
C ARG A 62 0.90 -8.65 18.07
N LEU A 63 1.99 -8.37 17.37
CA LEU A 63 3.30 -8.97 17.63
C LEU A 63 4.14 -8.17 18.64
N SER A 64 3.61 -7.04 19.16
CA SER A 64 4.31 -6.15 20.09
C SER A 64 4.29 -6.61 21.54
#